data_AF-A0A959SE68-F1
#
_entry.id   AF-A0A959SE68-F1
#
_cell.length_a   1.000
_cell.length_b   1.000
_cell.length_c   1.000
_cell.angle_alpha   90.00
_cell.angle_beta   90.00
_cell.angle_gamma   90.00
#
_symmetry.space_group_name_H-M   'P 1'
#
loop_
_entity.id
_entity.type
_entity.pdbx_description
1 polymer ?
#
loop_
_entity_poly.entity_id
_entity_poly.type
_entity_poly.pdbx_seq_one_letter_code
_entity_poly.pdbx_strand_id
1 'polypeptide(L)' 'MRSMIGMTRNDLGVLRPEDLANLLATDPAALLGRVLLLNRAPFYHNALNAVVIAYEVMELQRMTNKGANGHA' A
#
# COMPACT_ATOMS: atom_id res chain seq x y z
N MET A 1 18.07 21.39 -8.41
CA MET A 1 16.72 20.89 -8.08
C MET A 1 16.88 19.51 -7.46
N ARG A 2 16.69 19.39 -6.13
CA ARG A 2 16.86 18.11 -5.42
C ARG A 2 15.66 17.21 -5.77
N SER A 3 15.95 16.07 -6.40
CA SER A 3 15.01 14.97 -6.57
C SER A 3 14.55 14.52 -5.17
N MET A 4 13.27 14.75 -4.84
CA MET A 4 12.61 14.21 -3.64
C MET A 4 12.20 12.74 -3.82
N ILE A 5 12.81 12.02 -4.78
CA ILE A 5 12.59 10.59 -5.03
C ILE A 5 13.62 9.78 -4.23
N GLY A 6 13.71 10.07 -2.92
CA GLY A 6 14.72 9.51 -2.02
C GLY A 6 14.18 9.18 -0.63
N MET A 7 12.86 9.06 -0.49
CA MET A 7 12.20 8.75 0.79
C MET A 7 11.24 7.56 0.68
N THR A 8 11.51 6.62 -0.22
CA THR A 8 10.89 5.29 -0.16
C THR A 8 11.75 4.42 0.76
N ARG A 9 11.63 4.64 2.08
CA ARG A 9 11.67 3.46 2.95
C ARG A 9 10.48 2.63 2.46
N ASN A 10 10.76 1.40 2.02
CA ASN A 10 9.74 0.49 1.51
C ASN A 10 8.76 0.19 2.65
N ASP A 11 7.78 1.05 2.87
CA ASP A 11 6.81 0.97 3.96
C ASP A 11 5.85 -0.21 3.73
N LEU A 12 5.77 -0.74 2.50
CA LEU A 12 5.16 -2.04 2.24
C LEU A 12 5.99 -3.21 2.79
N GLY A 13 7.30 -3.05 2.95
CA GLY A 13 8.20 -4.09 3.44
C GLY A 13 8.00 -4.44 4.92
N VAL A 14 7.28 -3.60 5.68
CA VAL A 14 6.91 -3.90 7.08
C VAL A 14 5.62 -4.72 7.18
N LEU A 15 4.85 -4.83 6.09
CA LEU A 15 3.62 -5.59 6.06
C LEU A 15 3.93 -7.09 5.94
N ARG A 16 3.14 -7.91 6.64
CA ARG A 16 3.14 -9.34 6.39
C ARG A 16 2.61 -9.62 4.98
N PRO A 17 3.12 -10.66 4.28
CA PRO A 17 2.71 -10.95 2.92
C PRO A 17 1.18 -11.11 2.75
N GLU A 18 0.51 -11.75 3.71
CA GLU A 18 -0.95 -11.92 3.68
C GLU A 18 -1.70 -10.59 3.82
N ASP A 19 -1.18 -9.66 4.61
CA ASP A 19 -1.79 -8.35 4.82
C ASP A 19 -1.60 -7.49 3.57
N LEU A 20 -0.41 -7.53 2.96
CA LEU A 20 -0.15 -6.87 1.69
C LEU A 20 -1.04 -7.41 0.56
N ALA A 21 -1.20 -8.73 0.45
CA ALA A 21 -2.09 -9.33 -0.53
C ALA A 21 -3.56 -8.90 -0.33
N ASN A 22 -4.02 -8.85 0.93
CA ASN A 22 -5.35 -8.37 1.26
C ASN A 22 -5.55 -6.89 0.89
N LEU A 23 -4.54 -6.04 1.14
CA LEU A 23 -4.58 -4.63 0.75
C LEU A 23 -4.59 -4.45 -0.77
N LEU A 24 -3.80 -5.23 -1.51
CA LEU A 24 -3.79 -5.22 -2.97
C LEU A 24 -5.13 -5.65 -3.59
N ALA A 25 -5.90 -6.50 -2.90
CA ALA A 25 -7.25 -6.89 -3.31
C ALA A 25 -8.36 -5.94 -2.83
N THR A 26 -8.04 -4.94 -1.99
CA THR A 26 -9.01 -4.02 -1.41
C THR A 26 -9.38 -2.91 -2.41
N ASP A 27 -10.67 -2.55 -2.48
CA ASP A 27 -11.15 -1.40 -3.26
C ASP A 27 -10.39 -0.12 -2.85
N PRO A 28 -9.87 0.67 -3.81
CA PRO A 28 -9.17 1.93 -3.52
C PRO A 28 -9.92 2.87 -2.56
N ALA A 29 -11.25 2.95 -2.66
CA ALA A 29 -12.06 3.82 -1.79
C ALA A 29 -12.08 3.34 -0.33
N ALA A 30 -11.91 2.04 -0.09
CA ALA A 30 -11.89 1.44 1.25
C ALA A 30 -10.48 1.30 1.84
N LEU A 31 -9.45 1.53 1.04
CA LEU A 31 -8.08 1.16 1.36
C LEU A 31 -7.54 1.87 2.62
N LEU A 32 -7.72 3.19 2.72
CA LEU A 32 -7.25 3.94 3.88
C LEU A 32 -7.88 3.42 5.18
N GLY A 33 -9.19 3.16 5.18
CA GLY A 33 -9.89 2.58 6.32
C GLY A 33 -9.35 1.19 6.67
N ARG A 34 -9.05 0.36 5.66
CA ARG A 34 -8.48 -0.97 5.87
C ARG A 34 -7.08 -0.92 6.48
N VAL A 35 -6.22 0.00 6.03
CA VAL A 35 -4.88 0.17 6.58
C VAL A 35 -4.95 0.70 8.02
N LEU A 36 -5.88 1.60 8.35
CA LEU A 36 -6.09 2.06 9.72
C LEU A 36 -6.51 0.93 10.66
N LEU A 37 -7.40 0.04 10.22
CA LEU A 37 -7.77 -1.15 10.98
C LEU A 37 -6.57 -2.08 11.19
N LEU A 38 -5.78 -2.30 10.14
CA LEU A 38 -4.58 -3.11 10.20
C LEU A 38 -3.54 -2.52 11.17
N ASN A 39 -3.34 -1.20 11.14
CA ASN A 39 -2.41 -0.51 12.01
C ASN A 39 -2.73 -0.71 13.50
N ARG A 40 -4.01 -0.87 13.84
CA ARG A 40 -4.49 -1.14 15.21
C ARG A 40 -4.33 -2.61 15.62
N ALA A 41 -3.99 -3.51 14.70
CA ALA A 41 -3.82 -4.92 15.02
C ALA A 41 -2.63 -5.11 15.99
N PRO A 42 -2.68 -6.13 16.86
CA PRO A 42 -1.61 -6.38 17.84
C PRO A 42 -0.24 -6.56 17.21
N PHE A 43 -0.12 -6.98 15.95
CA PHE A 43 1.18 -7.10 15.31
C PHE A 43 1.82 -5.74 14.97
N TYR A 44 1.01 -4.75 14.58
CA TYR A 44 1.49 -3.47 14.04
C TYR A 44 1.51 -2.33 15.07
N HIS A 45 0.76 -2.43 16.16
CA HIS A 45 0.86 -1.52 17.32
C HIS A 45 0.85 -0.01 16.99
N ASN A 46 0.06 0.41 16.00
CA ASN A 46 -0.01 1.78 15.49
C ASN A 46 1.30 2.32 14.87
N ALA A 47 2.24 1.44 14.50
CA ALA A 47 3.53 1.80 13.94
C ALA A 47 3.52 2.05 12.41
N LEU A 48 2.42 1.75 11.72
CA LEU A 48 2.29 1.97 10.28
C LEU A 48 1.96 3.43 9.96
N ASN A 49 2.56 3.92 8.88
CA ASN A 49 2.11 5.15 8.23
C ASN A 49 0.96 4.84 7.27
N ALA A 50 -0.27 4.96 7.77
CA ALA A 50 -1.45 4.52 7.02
C ALA A 50 -1.65 5.25 5.68
N VAL A 51 -1.29 6.54 5.61
CA VAL A 51 -1.42 7.35 4.40
C VAL A 51 -0.42 6.90 3.34
N VAL A 52 0.85 6.71 3.73
CA VAL A 52 1.90 6.27 2.81
C VAL A 52 1.61 4.87 2.28
N ILE A 53 1.26 3.93 3.16
CA ILE A 53 0.94 2.56 2.75
C ILE A 53 -0.26 2.51 1.80
N ALA A 54 -1.34 3.26 2.09
CA ALA A 54 -2.50 3.30 1.20
C ALA A 54 -2.11 3.87 -0.18
N TYR A 55 -1.30 4.92 -0.22
CA TYR A 55 -0.78 5.49 -1.47
C TYR A 55 0.06 4.48 -2.26
N GLU A 56 1.01 3.81 -1.61
CA GLU A 56 1.90 2.85 -2.26
C GLU A 56 1.13 1.64 -2.81
N VAL A 57 0.14 1.13 -2.07
CA VAL A 57 -0.73 0.05 -2.54
C VAL A 57 -1.57 0.49 -3.75
N MET A 58 -2.12 1.71 -3.76
CA MET A 58 -2.85 2.23 -4.93
C MET A 58 -1.96 2.35 -6.17
N GLU A 59 -0.70 2.77 -6.00
CA GLU A 59 0.26 2.82 -7.11
C GLU A 59 0.54 1.43 -7.68
N LEU A 60 0.73 0.42 -6.82
CA LEU A 60 0.91 -0.97 -7.26
C LEU A 60 -0.34 -1.51 -8.00
N GLN A 61 -1.55 -1.25 -7.48
CA GLN A 61 -2.80 -1.61 -8.16
C GLN A 61 -2.90 -0.94 -9.54
N ARG A 62 -2.50 0.33 -9.65
CA ARG A 62 -2.50 1.04 -10.94
C ARG A 62 -1.49 0.46 -11.93
N MET A 63 -0.30 0.09 -11.49
CA MET A 63 0.72 -0.52 -12.34
C MET A 63 0.28 -1.90 -12.85
N THR A 64 -0.30 -2.73 -11.99
CA THR A 64 -0.82 -4.06 -12.38
C THR A 64 -1.98 -3.96 -13.36
N ASN A 65 -2.94 -3.05 -13.14
CA ASN A 65 -4.06 -2.85 -14.06
C ASN A 65 -3.63 -2.24 -15.41
N LYS A 66 -2.61 -1.38 -15.45
CA LYS A 66 -2.05 -0.86 -16.71
C LYS A 66 -1.33 -1.96 -17.52
N GLY A 67 -0.64 -2.88 -16.86
CA GLY A 67 -0.01 -4.03 -17.51
C GLY A 67 -1.02 -4.99 -18.14
N ALA A 68 -2.20 -5.16 -17.52
CA ALA A 68 -3.26 -6.03 -18.03
C ALA A 68 -3.95 -5.49 -19.30
N ASN A 69 -4.02 -4.16 -19.46
CA ASN A 69 -4.71 -3.51 -20.60
C ASN A 69 -3.80 -3.20 -21.80
N GLY A 70 -2.52 -3.57 -21.77
CA GLY A 70 -1.54 -3.31 -22.83
C GLY A 70 -1.39 -4.42 -23.89
N HIS A 71 -2.26 -5.44 -23.87
CA HIS A 71 -2.24 -6.59 -24.77
C HIS A 71 -3.62 -6.85 -25.41
N ALA A 72 -4.17 -5.83 -26.08
CA ALA A 72 -5.33 -5.97 -26.95
C ALA A 72 -5.02 -5.38 -28.32
#